data_AF-A0A9D8A0A5-F1
#
_entry.id   AF-A0A9D8A0A5-F1
#
_cell.length_a   1.000
_cell.length_b   1.000
_cell.length_c   1.000
_cell.angle_alpha   90.00
_cell.angle_beta   90.00
_cell.angle_gamma   90.00
#
_symmetry.space_group_name_H-M   'P 1'
#
loop_
_entity.id
_entity.type
_entity.pdbx_description
1 polymer ?
#
loop_
_entity_poly.entity_id
_entity_poly.type
_entity_poly.pdbx_seq_one_letter_code
_entity_poly.pdbx_strand_id
1 'polypeptide(L)'
;MSIPLFFSAVKDDRKDIFVDGGVINNYPVKLFDREKYLKDKSLIRIPKYYEKENKSLTIKSPKSSPYIYNKETLGFRLDSAKEIGVFRDGQEPQHNEIKHFLDYTMQLVKTVLAVQDSQHLHDDDWHRTIYIDTLGVGTTDFDLSSSRKKELVDSGEKAANNYLKWWSDVSKDLAINHPSSKK
;
A
#
# COMPACT_ATOMS: atom_id res chain seq x y z
N MET A 1 1.16 17.10 -4.17
CA MET A 1 2.20 16.07 -4.05
C MET A 1 3.55 16.73 -4.27
N SER A 2 4.38 16.83 -3.23
CA SER A 2 5.69 17.49 -3.27
C SER A 2 6.79 16.46 -3.51
N ILE A 3 6.73 15.78 -4.66
CA ILE A 3 7.67 14.72 -5.04
C ILE A 3 9.07 15.34 -5.14
N PRO A 4 10.06 14.89 -4.33
CA PRO A 4 11.41 15.44 -4.39
C PRO A 4 11.96 15.43 -5.80
N LEU A 5 12.77 16.44 -6.13
CA LEU A 5 13.38 16.71 -7.45
C LEU A 5 12.42 17.19 -8.54
N PHE A 6 11.12 16.97 -8.42
CA PHE A 6 10.12 17.45 -9.38
C PHE A 6 9.37 18.69 -8.88
N PHE A 7 9.07 18.74 -7.58
CA PHE A 7 8.29 19.81 -6.97
C PHE A 7 8.94 20.36 -5.70
N SER A 8 8.66 21.62 -5.39
CA SER A 8 9.12 22.24 -4.15
C SER A 8 8.45 21.60 -2.92
N ALA A 9 9.22 21.49 -1.84
CA ALA A 9 8.70 21.14 -0.53
C ALA A 9 7.79 22.24 0.01
N VAL A 10 6.83 21.86 0.86
CA VAL A 10 5.92 22.78 1.54
C VAL A 10 6.45 23.05 2.95
N LYS A 11 6.35 24.29 3.42
CA LYS A 11 6.65 24.65 4.81
C LYS A 11 5.36 24.99 5.55
N ASP A 12 5.21 24.47 6.77
CA ASP A 12 4.09 24.84 7.63
C ASP A 12 4.43 26.05 8.53
N ASP A 13 3.46 26.46 9.35
CA ASP A 13 3.60 27.58 10.30
C ASP A 13 4.66 27.32 11.39
N ARG A 14 5.02 26.05 11.62
CA ARG A 14 6.07 25.63 12.55
C ARG A 14 7.45 25.60 11.91
N LYS A 15 7.53 25.90 10.60
CA LYS A 15 8.72 25.83 9.76
C LYS A 15 9.21 24.40 9.49
N ASP A 16 8.36 23.40 9.73
CA ASP A 16 8.63 22.02 9.35
C ASP A 16 8.53 21.88 7.82
N ILE A 17 9.37 21.01 7.24
CA ILE A 17 9.47 20.81 5.79
C ILE A 17 8.74 19.51 5.42
N PHE A 18 7.75 19.63 4.54
CA PHE A 18 6.94 18.53 4.05
C PHE A 18 7.27 18.22 2.59
N VAL A 19 7.47 16.93 2.33
CA VAL A 19 7.64 16.36 0.99
C VAL A 19 6.55 15.32 0.77
N ASP A 20 6.54 14.72 -0.42
CA ASP A 20 5.62 13.64 -0.73
C ASP A 20 5.75 12.44 0.23
N GLY A 21 4.61 11.94 0.72
CA GLY A 21 4.55 10.82 1.65
C GLY A 21 4.99 9.49 1.02
N GLY A 22 4.98 9.37 -0.30
CA GLY A 22 5.50 8.21 -1.03
C GLY A 22 7.00 8.00 -0.84
N VAL A 23 7.72 8.98 -0.27
CA VAL A 23 9.14 8.89 0.10
C VAL A 23 9.35 8.32 1.51
N ILE A 24 8.27 8.10 2.28
CA ILE A 24 8.35 7.47 3.62
C ILE A 24 7.45 6.22 3.73
N ASN A 25 6.21 6.29 3.29
CA ASN A 25 5.23 5.21 3.42
C ASN A 25 4.18 5.31 2.30
N ASN A 26 4.48 4.64 1.19
CA ASN A 26 3.70 4.70 -0.04
C ASN A 26 2.42 3.81 -0.01
N TYR A 27 2.32 2.89 0.97
CA TYR A 27 1.14 2.05 1.15
C TYR A 27 0.75 1.88 2.64
N PRO A 28 0.19 2.93 3.28
CA PRO A 28 -0.08 2.97 4.71
C PRO A 28 -1.37 2.24 5.12
N VAL A 29 -1.63 1.03 4.60
CA VAL A 29 -2.89 0.29 4.86
C VAL A 29 -3.15 0.05 6.36
N LYS A 30 -2.08 -0.06 7.16
CA LYS A 30 -2.12 -0.23 8.62
C LYS A 30 -2.37 1.03 9.41
N LEU A 31 -2.45 2.20 8.77
CA LEU A 31 -2.71 3.46 9.48
C LEU A 31 -4.06 3.43 10.24
N PHE A 32 -5.02 2.67 9.70
CA PHE A 32 -6.36 2.50 10.27
C PHE A 32 -6.51 1.26 11.16
N ASP A 33 -5.41 0.56 11.46
CA ASP A 33 -5.39 -0.62 12.33
C ASP A 33 -5.38 -0.25 13.80
N ARG A 34 -6.44 0.44 14.22
CA ARG A 34 -6.70 0.80 15.62
C ARG A 34 -8.17 0.57 15.91
N GLU A 35 -8.48 0.06 17.10
CA GLU A 35 -9.87 -0.16 17.51
C GLU A 35 -10.73 1.10 17.38
N LYS A 36 -10.17 2.29 17.65
CA LYS A 36 -10.89 3.57 17.51
C LYS A 36 -11.38 3.89 16.09
N TYR A 37 -10.82 3.25 15.06
CA TYR A 37 -11.22 3.43 13.66
C TYR A 37 -12.18 2.35 13.17
N LEU A 38 -12.41 1.31 13.96
CA LEU A 38 -13.34 0.25 13.62
C LEU A 38 -14.75 0.65 14.04
N LYS A 39 -15.70 0.65 13.11
CA LYS A 39 -17.11 0.98 13.40
C LYS A 39 -17.82 -0.22 14.01
N ASP A 40 -17.73 -1.38 13.36
CA ASP A 40 -18.32 -2.62 13.86
C ASP A 40 -17.33 -3.41 14.73
N LYS A 41 -17.51 -3.29 16.05
CA LYS A 41 -16.68 -4.01 17.03
C LYS A 41 -16.79 -5.54 16.95
N SER A 42 -17.82 -6.08 16.30
CA SER A 42 -17.91 -7.52 16.08
C SER A 42 -16.82 -8.05 15.12
N LEU A 43 -16.20 -7.15 14.34
CA LEU A 43 -15.15 -7.46 13.38
C LEU A 43 -13.73 -7.39 13.95
N ILE A 44 -13.58 -7.14 15.26
CA ILE A 44 -12.27 -7.06 15.90
C ILE A 44 -11.51 -8.37 15.69
N ARG A 45 -10.30 -8.23 15.15
CA ARG A 45 -9.35 -9.31 15.00
C ARG A 45 -7.98 -8.83 15.48
N ILE A 46 -7.34 -9.60 16.36
CA ILE A 46 -6.01 -9.29 16.86
C ILE A 46 -5.07 -10.42 16.44
N PRO A 47 -4.35 -10.28 15.32
CA PRO A 47 -3.35 -11.26 14.90
C PRO A 47 -2.13 -11.24 15.84
N LYS A 48 -1.36 -12.34 15.85
CA LYS A 48 -0.20 -12.54 16.74
C LYS A 48 0.80 -11.38 16.72
N TYR A 49 1.03 -10.78 15.55
CA TYR A 49 1.93 -9.64 15.42
C TYR A 49 1.42 -8.41 16.19
N TYR A 50 0.11 -8.16 16.20
CA TYR A 50 -0.49 -7.09 17.01
C TYR A 50 -0.66 -7.43 18.48
N GLU A 51 -0.76 -8.70 18.86
CA GLU A 51 -0.70 -9.06 20.29
C GLU A 51 0.63 -8.62 20.93
N LYS A 52 1.75 -8.85 20.24
CA LYS A 52 3.09 -8.46 20.71
C LYS A 52 3.23 -6.94 20.79
N GLU A 53 2.75 -6.22 19.78
CA GLU A 53 2.78 -4.76 19.75
C GLU A 53 1.90 -4.16 20.84
N ASN A 54 0.69 -4.69 21.04
CA ASN A 54 -0.23 -4.22 22.07
C ASN A 54 0.31 -4.41 23.48
N LYS A 55 1.00 -5.52 23.77
CA LYS A 55 1.69 -5.72 25.06
C LYS A 55 2.71 -4.62 25.35
N SER A 56 3.41 -4.15 24.32
CA SER A 56 4.38 -3.05 24.46
C SER A 56 3.67 -1.69 24.56
N LEU A 57 2.58 -1.52 23.82
CA LEU A 57 1.78 -0.30 23.79
C LEU A 57 1.11 0.00 25.13
N THR A 58 0.56 -1.01 25.81
CA THR A 58 -0.08 -0.83 27.12
C THR A 58 0.90 -0.32 28.18
N ILE A 59 2.18 -0.68 28.08
CA ILE A 59 3.24 -0.19 28.96
C ILE A 59 3.64 1.24 28.58
N LYS A 60 3.89 1.52 27.30
CA LYS A 60 4.42 2.82 26.83
C LYS A 60 3.38 3.93 26.76
N SER A 61 2.13 3.59 26.46
CA SER A 61 1.06 4.55 26.19
C SER A 61 -0.30 3.92 26.51
N PRO A 62 -0.64 3.74 27.81
CA PRO A 62 -1.82 3.00 28.25
C PRO A 62 -3.16 3.58 27.79
N LYS A 63 -3.20 4.86 27.40
CA LYS A 63 -4.40 5.53 26.88
C LYS A 63 -4.57 5.39 25.36
N SER A 64 -3.60 4.81 24.67
CA SER A 64 -3.66 4.64 23.22
C SER A 64 -4.60 3.49 22.86
N SER A 65 -5.40 3.69 21.81
CA SER A 65 -6.25 2.63 21.26
C SER A 65 -5.39 1.45 20.79
N PRO A 66 -5.77 0.19 21.10
CA PRO A 66 -4.99 -0.98 20.71
C PRO A 66 -4.98 -1.16 19.19
N TYR A 67 -3.90 -1.77 18.70
CA TYR A 67 -3.79 -2.22 17.32
C TYR A 67 -4.67 -3.43 17.06
N ILE A 68 -5.42 -3.41 15.96
CA ILE A 68 -6.31 -4.49 15.51
C ILE A 68 -6.19 -4.60 14.00
N TYR A 69 -6.38 -5.79 13.42
CA TYR A 69 -6.55 -5.91 11.98
C TYR A 69 -7.92 -5.35 11.60
N ASN A 70 -7.95 -4.19 10.94
CA ASN A 70 -9.20 -3.54 10.59
C ASN A 70 -9.76 -4.15 9.30
N LYS A 71 -10.85 -4.92 9.44
CA LYS A 71 -11.56 -5.55 8.32
C LYS A 71 -12.34 -4.57 7.45
N GLU A 72 -12.60 -3.36 7.95
CA GLU A 72 -13.29 -2.29 7.21
C GLU A 72 -12.32 -1.46 6.35
N THR A 73 -11.02 -1.66 6.52
CA THR A 73 -10.00 -1.02 5.68
C THR A 73 -9.93 -1.75 4.34
N LEU A 74 -10.06 -1.01 3.25
CA LEU A 74 -9.78 -1.48 1.89
C LEU A 74 -8.68 -0.59 1.30
N GLY A 75 -7.56 -1.19 0.90
CA GLY A 75 -6.45 -0.51 0.28
C GLY A 75 -6.42 -0.72 -1.24
N PHE A 76 -5.86 0.27 -1.93
CA PHE A 76 -5.59 0.22 -3.37
C PHE A 76 -4.10 0.39 -3.56
N ARG A 77 -3.47 -0.55 -4.26
CA ARG A 77 -2.03 -0.56 -4.48
C ARG A 77 -1.75 -0.54 -5.98
N LEU A 78 -0.96 0.44 -6.40
CA LEU A 78 -0.61 0.69 -7.79
C LEU A 78 0.81 0.15 -8.02
N ASP A 79 0.89 -1.02 -8.64
CA ASP A 79 2.16 -1.68 -8.95
C ASP A 79 2.12 -2.12 -10.42
N SER A 80 3.25 -2.14 -11.12
CA SER A 80 3.31 -2.79 -12.42
C SER A 80 3.09 -4.31 -12.26
N ALA A 81 2.60 -5.00 -13.30
CA ALA A 81 2.47 -6.47 -13.28
C ALA A 81 3.74 -7.20 -12.81
N LYS A 82 4.92 -6.64 -13.12
CA LYS A 82 6.21 -7.19 -12.67
C LYS A 82 6.41 -7.02 -11.16
N GLU A 83 6.16 -5.83 -10.64
CA GLU A 83 6.22 -5.57 -9.19
C GLU A 83 5.19 -6.43 -8.44
N ILE A 84 3.96 -6.55 -8.96
CA ILE A 84 2.94 -7.47 -8.43
C ILE A 84 3.48 -8.91 -8.41
N GLY A 85 4.15 -9.36 -9.48
CA GLY A 85 4.77 -10.68 -9.54
C GLY A 85 5.88 -10.90 -8.53
N VAL A 86 6.69 -9.87 -8.22
CA VAL A 86 7.70 -9.93 -7.15
C VAL A 86 7.02 -10.08 -5.79
N PHE A 87 5.98 -9.28 -5.49
CA PHE A 87 5.33 -9.27 -4.17
C PHE A 87 4.40 -10.46 -3.94
N ARG A 88 3.66 -10.90 -4.96
CA ARG A 88 2.66 -11.98 -4.85
C ARG A 88 3.25 -13.34 -5.17
N ASP A 89 4.08 -13.42 -6.21
CA ASP A 89 4.51 -14.68 -6.81
C ASP A 89 6.02 -14.96 -6.61
N GLY A 90 6.75 -14.09 -5.91
CA GLY A 90 8.17 -14.26 -5.56
C GLY A 90 9.16 -14.16 -6.73
N GLN A 91 8.81 -13.41 -7.78
CA GLN A 91 9.67 -13.24 -8.97
C GLN A 91 10.92 -12.39 -8.69
N GLU A 92 11.95 -12.51 -9.55
CA GLU A 92 13.15 -11.68 -9.45
C GLU A 92 12.90 -10.22 -9.85
N PRO A 93 13.48 -9.24 -9.12
CA PRO A 93 13.34 -7.83 -9.45
C PRO A 93 14.07 -7.47 -10.76
N GLN A 94 13.54 -6.47 -11.48
CA GLN A 94 14.10 -6.04 -12.75
C GLN A 94 15.49 -5.39 -12.60
N HIS A 95 16.45 -5.82 -13.43
CA HIS A 95 17.77 -5.20 -13.51
C HIS A 95 17.78 -4.03 -14.52
N ASN A 96 18.37 -2.90 -14.13
CA ASN A 96 18.54 -1.73 -14.99
C ASN A 96 20.03 -1.37 -15.07
N GLU A 97 20.53 -1.18 -16.30
CA GLU A 97 21.92 -0.77 -16.54
C GLU A 97 22.10 0.73 -16.22
N ILE A 98 23.15 1.09 -15.46
CA ILE A 98 23.45 2.48 -15.06
C ILE A 98 24.68 2.94 -15.85
N LYS A 99 24.52 3.85 -16.80
CA LYS A 99 25.60 4.32 -17.67
C LYS A 99 26.19 5.65 -17.20
N HIS A 100 25.36 6.55 -16.69
CA HIS A 100 25.75 7.90 -16.32
C HIS A 100 25.17 8.36 -14.97
N PHE A 101 25.68 9.50 -14.48
CA PHE A 101 25.26 10.07 -13.19
C PHE A 101 23.76 10.40 -13.11
N LEU A 102 23.16 10.86 -14.21
CA LEU A 102 21.71 11.11 -14.26
C LEU A 102 20.91 9.81 -14.17
N ASP A 103 21.35 8.74 -14.83
CA ASP A 103 20.73 7.41 -14.72
C ASP A 103 20.80 6.92 -13.28
N TYR A 104 21.98 7.05 -12.65
CA TYR A 104 22.17 6.69 -11.25
C TYR A 104 21.23 7.47 -10.33
N THR A 105 21.14 8.79 -10.51
CA THR A 105 20.30 9.66 -9.67
C THR A 105 18.83 9.31 -9.83
N MET A 106 18.37 9.10 -11.06
CA MET A 106 17.00 8.69 -11.35
C MET A 106 16.70 7.30 -10.78
N GLN A 107 17.62 6.35 -10.93
CA GLN A 107 17.46 4.99 -10.40
C GLN A 107 17.48 4.99 -8.86
N LEU A 108 18.30 5.84 -8.22
CA LEU A 108 18.31 5.99 -6.78
C LEU A 108 16.97 6.52 -6.26
N VAL A 109 16.41 7.53 -6.92
CA VAL A 109 15.09 8.10 -6.57
C VAL A 109 14.00 7.06 -6.75
N LYS A 110 13.97 6.37 -7.90
CA LYS A 110 13.05 5.25 -8.15
C LYS A 110 13.21 4.15 -7.09
N THR A 111 14.43 3.83 -6.70
CA THR A 111 14.71 2.84 -5.67
C THR A 111 14.21 3.29 -4.31
N VAL A 112 14.40 4.56 -3.92
CA VAL A 112 13.88 5.08 -2.64
C VAL A 112 12.36 5.03 -2.60
N LEU A 113 11.70 5.39 -3.71
CA LEU A 113 10.25 5.30 -3.83
C LEU A 113 9.76 3.83 -3.81
N ALA A 114 10.45 2.91 -4.50
CA ALA A 114 10.06 1.51 -4.62
C ALA A 114 10.41 0.65 -3.38
N VAL A 115 11.51 0.95 -2.67
CA VAL A 115 11.97 0.18 -1.50
C VAL A 115 10.96 0.22 -0.37
N GLN A 116 10.12 1.25 -0.31
CA GLN A 116 9.19 1.45 0.79
C GLN A 116 7.86 0.72 0.61
N ASP A 117 7.57 0.24 -0.60
CA ASP A 117 6.45 -0.66 -0.87
C ASP A 117 6.61 -2.04 -0.20
N SER A 118 7.82 -2.35 0.28
CA SER A 118 8.17 -3.56 1.04
C SER A 118 8.03 -3.44 2.56
N GLN A 119 7.67 -2.27 3.09
CA GLN A 119 7.60 -2.11 4.55
C GLN A 119 6.39 -2.82 5.16
N HIS A 120 6.68 -3.98 5.77
CA HIS A 120 5.87 -4.62 6.80
C HIS A 120 4.41 -4.86 6.40
N LEU A 121 4.14 -5.36 5.20
CA LEU A 121 2.87 -6.04 4.96
C LEU A 121 2.95 -7.46 5.55
N HIS A 122 1.89 -7.87 6.22
CA HIS A 122 1.71 -9.24 6.68
C HIS A 122 0.90 -9.99 5.62
N ASP A 123 1.00 -11.33 5.63
CA ASP A 123 0.35 -12.21 4.66
C ASP A 123 -1.18 -12.12 4.65
N ASP A 124 -1.81 -11.38 5.55
CA ASP A 124 -3.25 -11.13 5.56
C ASP A 124 -3.64 -9.74 5.01
N ASP A 125 -2.68 -8.85 4.76
CA ASP A 125 -2.94 -7.53 4.20
C ASP A 125 -3.38 -7.60 2.73
N TRP A 126 -2.92 -8.61 1.97
CA TRP A 126 -3.35 -8.77 0.58
C TRP A 126 -4.86 -9.03 0.47
N HIS A 127 -5.46 -9.67 1.48
CA HIS A 127 -6.92 -9.92 1.49
C HIS A 127 -7.73 -8.63 1.50
N ARG A 128 -7.18 -7.52 1.98
CA ARG A 128 -7.81 -6.19 1.99
C ARG A 128 -7.17 -5.21 1.02
N THR A 129 -6.43 -5.71 0.03
CA THR A 129 -5.70 -4.91 -0.94
C THR A 129 -6.16 -5.24 -2.35
N ILE A 130 -6.57 -4.22 -3.10
CA ILE A 130 -6.80 -4.29 -4.53
C ILE A 130 -5.50 -3.89 -5.23
N TYR A 131 -4.84 -4.88 -5.85
CA TYR A 131 -3.67 -4.64 -6.69
C TYR A 131 -4.10 -4.23 -8.10
N ILE A 132 -3.61 -3.09 -8.55
CA ILE A 132 -3.94 -2.50 -9.85
C ILE A 132 -2.65 -2.43 -10.67
N ASP A 133 -2.68 -3.04 -11.85
CA ASP A 133 -1.57 -2.98 -12.80
C ASP A 133 -1.45 -1.58 -13.41
N THR A 134 -0.33 -0.91 -13.16
CA THR A 134 0.01 0.39 -13.77
C THR A 134 0.37 0.28 -15.25
N LEU A 135 0.37 -0.93 -15.80
CA LEU A 135 0.72 -1.25 -17.19
C LEU A 135 2.15 -0.82 -17.55
N GLY A 136 3.00 -0.59 -16.54
CA GLY A 136 4.36 -0.06 -16.71
C GLY A 136 4.45 1.47 -16.77
N VAL A 137 3.37 2.21 -16.47
CA VAL A 137 3.44 3.66 -16.27
C VAL A 137 4.14 3.97 -14.95
N GLY A 138 5.19 4.79 -15.02
CA GLY A 138 5.95 5.24 -13.87
C GLY A 138 5.27 6.39 -13.13
N THR A 139 5.68 6.59 -11.87
CA THR A 139 5.19 7.66 -10.99
C THR A 139 5.48 9.08 -11.50
N THR A 140 6.44 9.23 -12.41
CA THR A 140 6.89 10.51 -12.97
C THR A 140 6.58 10.68 -14.45
N ASP A 141 5.77 9.80 -15.03
CA ASP A 141 5.36 9.87 -16.44
C ASP A 141 4.21 10.88 -16.57
N PHE A 142 4.55 12.17 -16.62
CA PHE A 142 3.55 13.26 -16.66
C PHE A 142 2.89 13.43 -18.04
N ASP A 143 3.55 12.99 -19.10
CA ASP A 143 3.09 13.15 -20.49
C ASP A 143 2.36 11.90 -21.00
N LEU A 144 1.16 11.65 -20.46
CA LEU A 144 0.32 10.51 -20.85
C LEU A 144 -0.72 10.91 -21.89
N SER A 145 -0.81 10.12 -22.96
CA SER A 145 -1.87 10.24 -23.95
C SER A 145 -3.25 9.96 -23.34
N SER A 146 -4.31 10.49 -23.95
CA SER A 146 -5.68 10.22 -23.51
C SER A 146 -6.05 8.74 -23.59
N SER A 147 -5.53 8.01 -24.58
CA SER A 147 -5.71 6.56 -24.67
C SER A 147 -5.06 5.84 -23.49
N ARG A 148 -3.84 6.25 -23.13
CA ARG A 148 -3.11 5.63 -22.01
C ARG A 148 -3.78 5.88 -20.67
N LYS A 149 -4.32 7.09 -20.46
CA LYS A 149 -5.14 7.40 -19.28
C LYS A 149 -6.36 6.51 -19.18
N LYS A 150 -7.04 6.27 -20.31
CA LYS A 150 -8.20 5.36 -20.37
C LYS A 150 -7.79 3.93 -20.00
N GLU A 151 -6.68 3.41 -20.53
CA GLU A 151 -6.18 2.08 -20.20
C GLU A 151 -5.90 1.91 -18.69
N LEU A 152 -5.35 2.94 -18.03
CA LEU A 152 -5.12 2.92 -16.58
C LEU A 152 -6.43 2.86 -15.79
N VAL A 153 -7.45 3.62 -16.22
CA VAL A 153 -8.78 3.59 -15.61
C VAL A 153 -9.43 2.21 -15.79
N ASP A 154 -9.39 1.68 -17.01
CA ASP A 154 -9.92 0.35 -17.35
C ASP A 154 -9.19 -0.76 -16.54
N SER A 155 -7.88 -0.62 -16.32
CA SER A 155 -7.08 -1.51 -15.45
C SER A 155 -7.58 -1.49 -14.00
N GLY A 156 -7.81 -0.30 -13.44
CA GLY A 156 -8.36 -0.12 -12.09
C GLY A 156 -9.74 -0.73 -11.93
N GLU A 157 -10.63 -0.49 -12.90
CA GLU A 157 -11.98 -1.07 -12.91
C GLU A 157 -11.93 -2.61 -12.95
N LYS A 158 -11.11 -3.17 -13.83
CA LYS A 158 -10.92 -4.64 -13.93
C LYS A 158 -10.39 -5.22 -12.62
N ALA A 159 -9.40 -4.60 -12.00
CA ALA A 159 -8.83 -5.04 -10.74
C ALA A 159 -9.86 -5.04 -9.60
N ALA A 160 -10.63 -3.96 -9.47
CA ALA A 160 -11.69 -3.85 -8.47
C ALA A 160 -12.79 -4.91 -8.68
N ASN A 161 -13.26 -5.09 -9.93
CA ASN A 161 -14.26 -6.10 -10.25
C ASN A 161 -13.78 -7.52 -9.93
N ASN A 162 -12.53 -7.84 -10.27
CA ASN A 162 -11.94 -9.15 -9.95
C ASN A 162 -11.86 -9.38 -8.43
N TYR A 163 -11.39 -8.37 -7.69
CA TYR A 163 -11.31 -8.44 -6.23
C TYR A 163 -12.70 -8.63 -5.61
N LEU A 164 -13.70 -7.83 -5.99
CA LEU A 164 -15.05 -7.92 -5.44
C LEU A 164 -15.71 -9.26 -5.77
N LYS A 165 -15.47 -9.81 -6.96
CA LYS A 165 -15.93 -11.15 -7.34
C LYS A 165 -15.33 -12.23 -6.45
N TRP A 166 -14.02 -12.17 -6.18
CA TRP A 166 -13.35 -13.10 -5.26
C TRP A 166 -13.83 -12.91 -3.82
N TRP A 167 -13.88 -11.68 -3.33
CA TRP A 167 -14.29 -11.36 -1.95
C TRP A 167 -15.73 -11.79 -1.65
N SER A 168 -16.62 -11.72 -2.66
CA SER A 168 -18.01 -12.16 -2.54
C SER A 168 -18.18 -13.69 -2.58
N ASP A 169 -17.18 -14.44 -3.04
CA ASP A 169 -17.21 -15.90 -3.08
C ASP A 169 -16.83 -16.49 -1.71
N VAL A 170 -17.85 -16.76 -0.90
CA VAL A 170 -17.69 -17.35 0.43
C VAL A 170 -17.53 -18.88 0.42
N SER A 171 -17.54 -19.53 -0.76
CA SER A 171 -17.68 -20.99 -0.87
C SER A 171 -16.36 -21.77 -0.84
N LYS A 172 -15.26 -21.18 -1.32
CA LYS A 172 -13.98 -21.88 -1.52
C LYS A 172 -12.84 -21.33 -0.68
N ASP A 173 -12.68 -20.01 -0.65
CA ASP A 173 -11.59 -19.35 0.07
C ASP A 173 -12.08 -18.05 0.71
N LEU A 174 -12.60 -18.16 1.92
CA LEU A 174 -13.13 -17.02 2.64
C LEU A 174 -12.00 -16.08 3.07
N ALA A 175 -11.95 -14.91 2.43
CA ALA A 175 -11.01 -13.84 2.73
C ALA A 175 -10.99 -13.48 4.22
N ILE A 176 -9.82 -13.26 4.81
CA ILE A 176 -9.68 -12.94 6.25
C ILE A 176 -10.40 -11.63 6.61
N ASN A 177 -10.37 -10.65 5.70
CA ASN A 177 -11.06 -9.38 5.87
C ASN A 177 -12.58 -9.46 5.62
N HIS A 178 -13.12 -10.59 5.18
CA HIS A 178 -14.56 -10.74 5.05
C HIS A 178 -15.24 -10.74 6.45
N PRO A 179 -16.37 -10.05 6.64
CA PRO A 179 -17.08 -9.99 7.93
C PRO A 179 -17.40 -11.35 8.55
N SER A 180 -17.80 -12.32 7.71
CA SER A 180 -18.11 -13.69 8.14
C SER A 180 -16.88 -14.53 8.48
N SER A 181 -15.67 -14.05 8.17
CA SER A 181 -14.43 -14.79 8.44
C SER A 181 -14.09 -14.75 9.93
N LYS A 182 -13.87 -15.92 10.53
CA LYS A 182 -13.40 -16.03 11.93
C LYS A 182 -11.90 -16.32 12.05
N LYS A 183 -11.20 -16.36 10.91
CA LYS A 183 -9.73 -16.48 10.83
C LYS A 183 -9.05 -15.17 11.23
#